data_AF-A0A7K1ACF5-F1
#
_entry.id   AF-A0A7K1ACF5-F1
#
_cell.length_a   1.000
_cell.length_b   1.000
_cell.length_c   1.000
_cell.angle_alpha   90.00
_cell.angle_beta   90.00
_cell.angle_gamma   90.00
#
_symmetry.space_group_name_H-M   'P 1'
#
loop_
_entity.id
_entity.type
_entity.pdbx_description
1 polymer ?
#
loop_
_entity_poly.entity_id
_entity_poly.type
_entity_poly.pdbx_seq_one_letter_code
_entity_poly.pdbx_strand_id
1 'polypeptide(L)'
;MSDITIKLPDGTQKIMPSDTTALSLASSISRNLAKAAVSAVIDGREVDLSTLLNDGNVVQIITVDSDAGRHVLRHSTAHVMAQAVLQMYPGAKYTIGPAIENGFYYDFDLGDRVFTEDDLSLVEDTMRKIISANQPFVRSEIPVSEALALFSTQSYKCEIITRVTGGGADSVDNAEVGGSGDSVSIYRNSDEFVDLCLGPHVASTGRLGHFKLQKVSSAYWRGNEKGPVLQRIYGTAWESKTALEEYLHRLVEAERRDHRKLAVELDLLSFPSELGGGLAVWHPKGAIIRKLMEDYSRARHQSGGYQFVFTPHLSNATLFQTSGHLDFYADGMYPPMEMDNGTYYPKPMNCPMHCLIFRGRQRSYRELPLRLFELGTVYRYERAGTLHGLMRIRGFTQDDSHIFCTQDQLQSEIISLLDFVMSVLKAFGFEDFSFHLST
;
A
#
# COMPACT_ATOMS: atom_id res chain seq x y z
N MET A 1 -13.30 -13.62 -46.05
CA MET A 1 -12.85 -12.92 -44.83
C MET A 1 -11.34 -12.89 -44.93
N SER A 2 -10.72 -11.75 -44.63
CA SER A 2 -9.25 -11.68 -44.58
C SER A 2 -8.75 -12.42 -43.35
N ASP A 3 -7.67 -13.17 -43.49
CA ASP A 3 -7.00 -13.78 -42.35
C ASP A 3 -6.01 -12.78 -41.73
N ILE A 4 -5.78 -12.88 -40.43
CA ILE A 4 -4.82 -12.13 -39.65
C ILE A 4 -3.79 -13.08 -39.02
N THR A 5 -2.55 -12.62 -38.91
CA THR A 5 -1.44 -13.36 -38.31
C THR A 5 -1.16 -12.83 -36.90
N ILE A 6 -1.36 -13.67 -35.89
CA ILE A 6 -1.12 -13.32 -34.48
C ILE A 6 0.19 -13.96 -34.01
N LYS A 7 1.00 -13.20 -33.28
CA LYS A 7 2.25 -13.68 -32.66
C LYS A 7 2.01 -14.01 -31.19
N LEU A 8 2.48 -15.17 -30.75
CA LEU A 8 2.41 -15.60 -29.35
C LEU A 8 3.77 -15.39 -28.64
N PRO A 9 3.81 -15.39 -27.30
CA PRO A 9 5.04 -15.09 -26.54
C PRO A 9 6.20 -16.07 -26.76
N ASP A 10 5.88 -17.30 -27.18
CA ASP A 10 6.85 -18.35 -27.52
C ASP A 10 7.45 -18.17 -28.94
N GLY A 11 7.07 -17.11 -29.65
CA GLY A 11 7.50 -16.81 -31.02
C GLY A 11 6.69 -17.53 -32.09
N THR A 12 5.73 -18.38 -31.72
CA THR A 12 4.85 -19.04 -32.69
C THR A 12 3.86 -18.05 -33.30
N GLN A 13 3.40 -18.36 -34.52
CA GLN A 13 2.42 -17.56 -35.24
C GLN A 13 1.15 -18.37 -35.49
N LYS A 14 0.00 -17.71 -35.41
CA LYS A 14 -1.30 -18.32 -35.66
C LYS A 14 -2.12 -17.49 -36.63
N ILE A 15 -2.60 -18.15 -37.68
CA ILE A 15 -3.50 -17.55 -38.67
C ILE A 15 -4.93 -17.71 -38.17
N MET A 16 -5.66 -16.61 -38.09
CA MET A 16 -7.01 -16.54 -37.55
C MET A 16 -7.89 -15.65 -38.45
N PRO A 17 -9.22 -15.82 -38.45
CA PRO A 17 -10.14 -14.89 -39.14
C PRO A 17 -10.04 -13.45 -38.59
N SER A 18 -10.26 -12.42 -39.42
CA SER A 18 -10.15 -11.00 -39.02
C SER A 18 -11.11 -10.53 -37.93
N ASP A 19 -12.16 -11.28 -37.61
CA ASP A 19 -13.12 -11.00 -36.52
C ASP A 19 -12.72 -11.70 -35.20
N THR A 20 -11.49 -12.21 -35.11
CA THR A 20 -10.99 -12.90 -33.92
C THR A 20 -10.78 -11.95 -32.75
N THR A 21 -11.30 -12.34 -31.59
CA THR A 21 -11.03 -11.70 -30.29
C THR A 21 -9.94 -12.45 -29.53
N ALA A 22 -9.41 -11.84 -28.47
CA ALA A 22 -8.50 -12.53 -27.54
C ALA A 22 -9.12 -13.82 -26.95
N LEU A 23 -10.43 -13.85 -26.67
CA LEU A 23 -11.14 -15.06 -26.24
C LEU A 23 -11.16 -16.15 -27.32
N SER A 24 -11.43 -15.78 -28.57
CA SER A 24 -11.42 -16.70 -29.71
C SER A 24 -10.02 -17.29 -29.93
N LEU A 25 -8.97 -16.47 -29.79
CA LEU A 25 -7.58 -16.94 -29.80
C LEU A 25 -7.32 -17.96 -28.69
N ALA A 26 -7.66 -17.65 -27.44
CA ALA A 26 -7.50 -18.58 -26.31
C ALA A 26 -8.23 -19.91 -26.55
N SER A 27 -9.46 -19.84 -27.07
CA SER A 27 -10.29 -21.00 -27.41
C SER A 27 -9.68 -21.86 -28.52
N SER A 28 -9.01 -21.22 -29.50
CA SER A 28 -8.31 -21.91 -30.58
C SER A 28 -7.05 -22.65 -30.13
N ILE A 29 -6.45 -22.24 -29.00
CA ILE A 29 -5.25 -22.88 -28.42
C ILE A 29 -5.69 -24.08 -27.59
N SER A 30 -6.58 -23.86 -26.60
CA SER A 30 -7.23 -24.97 -25.89
C SER A 30 -8.48 -24.50 -25.14
N ARG A 31 -9.41 -25.43 -24.92
CA ARG A 31 -10.60 -25.18 -24.07
C ARG A 31 -10.22 -24.82 -22.63
N ASN A 32 -9.13 -25.38 -22.10
CA ASN A 32 -8.69 -25.09 -20.74
C ASN A 32 -8.12 -23.68 -20.63
N LEU A 33 -7.34 -23.23 -21.62
CA LEU A 33 -6.84 -21.86 -21.66
C LEU A 33 -7.99 -20.86 -21.72
N ALA A 34 -8.98 -21.08 -22.59
CA ALA A 34 -10.16 -20.20 -22.65
C ALA A 34 -10.92 -20.11 -21.33
N LYS A 35 -11.05 -21.23 -20.60
CA LYS A 35 -11.67 -21.25 -19.27
C LYS A 35 -10.85 -20.53 -18.19
N ALA A 36 -9.53 -20.53 -18.31
CA ALA A 36 -8.63 -19.88 -17.36
C ALA A 36 -8.37 -18.39 -17.69
N ALA A 37 -8.52 -18.00 -18.95
CA ALA A 37 -8.25 -16.65 -19.44
C ALA A 37 -9.17 -15.62 -18.79
N VAL A 38 -8.63 -14.50 -18.31
CA VAL A 38 -9.42 -13.39 -17.73
C VAL A 38 -9.22 -12.06 -18.46
N SER A 39 -8.02 -11.81 -18.98
CA SER A 39 -7.67 -10.66 -19.82
C SER A 39 -6.59 -11.08 -20.84
N ALA A 40 -6.15 -10.15 -21.67
CA ALA A 40 -5.00 -10.36 -22.55
C ALA A 40 -4.11 -9.12 -22.58
N VAL A 41 -2.84 -9.30 -22.93
CA VAL A 41 -1.92 -8.22 -23.26
C VAL A 41 -1.71 -8.22 -24.77
N ILE A 42 -2.05 -7.11 -25.43
CA ILE A 42 -1.84 -6.89 -26.87
C ILE A 42 -0.82 -5.78 -27.03
N ASP A 43 0.32 -6.09 -27.67
CA ASP A 43 1.41 -5.14 -27.93
C ASP A 43 1.82 -4.34 -26.67
N GLY A 44 1.85 -5.02 -25.52
CA GLY A 44 2.24 -4.45 -24.22
C GLY A 44 1.11 -3.76 -23.44
N ARG A 45 -0.13 -3.74 -23.95
CA ARG A 45 -1.29 -3.13 -23.25
C ARG A 45 -2.28 -4.20 -22.81
N GLU A 46 -2.70 -4.16 -21.55
CA GLU A 46 -3.71 -5.06 -21.02
C GLU A 46 -5.12 -4.66 -21.50
N VAL A 47 -5.92 -5.62 -21.95
CA VAL A 47 -7.23 -5.42 -22.57
C VAL A 47 -8.21 -6.56 -22.22
N ASP A 48 -9.50 -6.29 -22.42
CA ASP A 48 -10.56 -7.29 -22.26
C ASP A 48 -10.41 -8.44 -23.27
N LEU A 49 -10.93 -9.61 -22.90
CA LEU A 49 -10.96 -10.77 -23.80
C LEU A 49 -11.85 -10.58 -25.03
N SER A 50 -12.78 -9.62 -24.99
CA SER A 50 -13.64 -9.26 -26.11
C SER A 50 -12.95 -8.35 -27.14
N THR A 51 -11.77 -7.82 -26.86
CA THR A 51 -11.05 -6.94 -27.80
C THR A 51 -10.69 -7.69 -29.08
N LEU A 52 -11.00 -7.08 -30.23
CA LEU A 52 -10.65 -7.57 -31.56
C LEU A 52 -9.14 -7.49 -31.78
N LEU A 53 -8.60 -8.51 -32.42
CA LEU A 53 -7.19 -8.58 -32.80
C LEU A 53 -6.98 -8.03 -34.21
N ASN A 54 -5.82 -7.41 -34.42
CA ASN A 54 -5.36 -6.92 -35.71
C ASN A 54 -4.19 -7.77 -36.23
N ASP A 55 -3.95 -7.70 -37.54
CA ASP A 55 -2.81 -8.39 -38.16
C ASP A 55 -1.48 -7.93 -37.56
N GLY A 56 -0.63 -8.89 -37.20
CA GLY A 56 0.69 -8.66 -36.63
C GLY A 56 0.74 -8.45 -35.13
N ASN A 57 -0.40 -8.38 -34.42
CA ASN A 57 -0.43 -8.20 -32.97
C ASN A 57 0.36 -9.31 -32.23
N VAL A 58 1.07 -8.91 -31.18
CA VAL A 58 1.67 -9.81 -30.20
C VAL A 58 0.70 -9.95 -29.04
N VAL A 59 0.21 -11.17 -28.80
CA VAL A 59 -0.86 -11.42 -27.83
C VAL A 59 -0.41 -12.42 -26.77
N GLN A 60 -0.50 -12.01 -25.51
CA GLN A 60 -0.35 -12.88 -24.34
C GLN A 60 -1.69 -13.02 -23.63
N ILE A 61 -2.14 -14.26 -23.42
CA ILE A 61 -3.35 -14.52 -22.63
C ILE A 61 -2.98 -14.52 -21.14
N ILE A 62 -3.73 -13.76 -20.34
CA ILE A 62 -3.56 -13.70 -18.89
C ILE A 62 -4.56 -14.65 -18.25
N THR A 63 -4.07 -15.56 -17.42
CA THR A 63 -4.87 -16.55 -16.71
C THR A 63 -5.16 -16.11 -15.27
N VAL A 64 -6.29 -16.56 -14.74
CA VAL A 64 -6.83 -16.16 -13.43
C VAL A 64 -5.88 -16.39 -12.24
N ASP A 65 -4.97 -17.35 -12.34
CA ASP A 65 -4.00 -17.76 -11.31
C ASP A 65 -2.69 -16.94 -11.31
N SER A 66 -2.50 -16.09 -12.32
CA SER A 66 -1.40 -15.11 -12.35
C SER A 66 -1.71 -13.88 -11.50
N ASP A 67 -0.69 -13.11 -11.11
CA ASP A 67 -0.90 -11.87 -10.34
C ASP A 67 -1.74 -10.84 -11.11
N ALA A 68 -1.49 -10.68 -12.41
CA ALA A 68 -2.32 -9.85 -13.29
C ALA A 68 -3.76 -10.37 -13.35
N GLY A 69 -3.94 -11.69 -13.47
CA GLY A 69 -5.29 -12.28 -13.49
C GLY A 69 -6.05 -12.11 -12.18
N ARG A 70 -5.39 -12.25 -11.03
CA ARG A 70 -5.95 -11.95 -9.71
C ARG A 70 -6.30 -10.47 -9.58
N HIS A 71 -5.50 -9.57 -10.14
CA HIS A 71 -5.80 -8.14 -10.17
C HIS A 71 -7.12 -7.87 -10.92
N VAL A 72 -7.29 -8.41 -12.13
CA VAL A 72 -8.54 -8.29 -12.92
C VAL A 72 -9.74 -8.89 -12.19
N LEU A 73 -9.55 -10.05 -11.54
CA LEU A 73 -10.58 -10.71 -10.75
C LEU A 73 -11.06 -9.81 -9.59
N ARG A 74 -10.12 -9.24 -8.83
CA ARG A 74 -10.40 -8.36 -7.70
C ARG A 74 -11.07 -7.06 -8.13
N HIS A 75 -10.58 -6.47 -9.21
CA HIS A 75 -11.16 -5.25 -9.78
C HIS A 75 -12.60 -5.47 -10.24
N SER A 76 -12.87 -6.57 -10.93
CA SER A 76 -14.23 -6.98 -11.32
C SER A 76 -15.13 -7.28 -10.12
N THR A 77 -14.58 -7.85 -9.05
CA THR A 77 -15.32 -8.09 -7.81
C THR A 77 -15.67 -6.78 -7.10
N ALA A 78 -14.80 -5.77 -7.16
CA ALA A 78 -15.08 -4.44 -6.63
C ALA A 78 -16.29 -3.79 -7.33
N HIS A 79 -16.42 -3.93 -8.65
CA HIS A 79 -17.60 -3.45 -9.39
C HIS A 79 -18.89 -4.14 -8.97
N VAL A 80 -18.86 -5.47 -8.81
CA VAL A 80 -20.02 -6.22 -8.30
C VAL A 80 -20.39 -5.78 -6.88
N MET A 81 -19.40 -5.47 -6.04
CA MET A 81 -19.66 -4.91 -4.70
C MET A 81 -20.32 -3.53 -4.79
N ALA A 82 -19.84 -2.65 -5.68
CA ALA A 82 -20.43 -1.33 -5.87
C ALA A 82 -21.89 -1.43 -6.35
N GLN A 83 -22.18 -2.29 -7.33
CA GLN A 83 -23.54 -2.55 -7.77
C GLN A 83 -24.42 -3.09 -6.63
N ALA A 84 -23.92 -4.05 -5.85
CA ALA A 84 -24.66 -4.61 -4.71
C ALA A 84 -25.02 -3.54 -3.68
N VAL A 85 -24.07 -2.66 -3.35
CA VAL A 85 -24.31 -1.53 -2.45
C VAL A 85 -25.36 -0.58 -3.05
N LEU A 86 -25.27 -0.20 -4.32
CA LEU A 86 -26.27 0.71 -4.91
C LEU A 86 -27.68 0.12 -4.96
N GLN A 87 -27.81 -1.19 -5.14
CA GLN A 87 -29.11 -1.88 -5.06
C GLN A 87 -29.69 -1.84 -3.64
N MET A 88 -28.84 -2.00 -2.63
CA MET A 88 -29.26 -2.02 -1.22
C MET A 88 -29.50 -0.61 -0.65
N TYR A 89 -28.79 0.39 -1.16
CA TYR A 89 -28.76 1.75 -0.62
C TYR A 89 -29.06 2.77 -1.72
N PRO A 90 -30.33 2.94 -2.12
CA PRO A 90 -30.71 3.94 -3.11
C PRO A 90 -30.27 5.35 -2.69
N GLY A 91 -29.58 6.05 -3.59
CA GLY A 91 -29.02 7.38 -3.32
C GLY A 91 -27.60 7.39 -2.78
N ALA A 92 -27.02 6.23 -2.46
CA ALA A 92 -25.59 6.13 -2.19
C ALA A 92 -24.77 6.60 -3.40
N LYS A 93 -23.65 7.26 -3.11
CA LYS A 93 -22.66 7.62 -4.12
C LYS A 93 -21.42 6.76 -3.96
N TYR A 94 -20.81 6.40 -5.08
CA TYR A 94 -19.61 5.56 -5.11
C TYR A 94 -18.48 6.33 -5.78
N THR A 95 -17.26 6.14 -5.28
CA THR A 95 -16.12 6.97 -5.66
C THR A 95 -15.04 6.17 -6.38
N ILE A 96 -14.11 5.54 -5.66
CA ILE A 96 -12.98 4.79 -6.23
C ILE A 96 -12.96 3.37 -5.67
N GLY A 97 -12.59 2.43 -6.54
CA GLY A 97 -12.72 1.00 -6.30
C GLY A 97 -11.52 0.14 -6.72
N PRO A 98 -10.28 0.49 -6.35
CA PRO A 98 -9.11 -0.17 -6.92
C PRO A 98 -8.94 -1.59 -6.38
N ALA A 99 -8.37 -2.46 -7.24
CA ALA A 99 -7.73 -3.67 -6.77
C ALA A 99 -6.41 -3.33 -6.05
N ILE A 100 -6.09 -4.11 -5.03
CA ILE A 100 -4.85 -4.02 -4.24
C ILE A 100 -4.18 -5.39 -4.16
N GLU A 101 -2.95 -5.43 -3.67
CA GLU A 101 -2.07 -6.62 -3.67
C GLU A 101 -2.73 -7.91 -3.17
N ASN A 102 -3.62 -7.83 -2.17
CA ASN A 102 -4.30 -8.98 -1.59
C ASN A 102 -5.84 -8.85 -1.55
N GLY A 103 -6.40 -7.95 -2.35
CA GLY A 103 -7.84 -7.73 -2.37
C GLY A 103 -8.29 -6.53 -3.17
N PHE A 104 -9.30 -5.84 -2.70
CA PHE A 104 -9.83 -4.61 -3.26
C PHE A 104 -10.52 -3.81 -2.15
N TYR A 105 -10.82 -2.56 -2.44
CA TYR A 105 -11.77 -1.80 -1.63
C TYR A 105 -12.66 -0.96 -2.53
N TYR A 106 -13.75 -0.43 -1.97
CA TYR A 106 -14.53 0.61 -2.63
C TYR A 106 -15.03 1.60 -1.59
N ASP A 107 -14.95 2.89 -1.94
CA ASP A 107 -15.39 4.00 -1.10
C ASP A 107 -16.82 4.46 -1.48
N PHE A 108 -17.66 4.61 -0.47
CA PHE A 108 -19.06 5.01 -0.59
C PHE A 108 -19.37 6.22 0.28
N ASP A 109 -20.20 7.11 -0.25
CA ASP A 109 -20.88 8.17 0.48
C ASP A 109 -22.34 7.73 0.69
N LEU A 110 -22.67 7.46 1.94
CA LEU A 110 -24.01 7.04 2.38
C LEU A 110 -24.78 8.18 3.08
N GLY A 111 -24.28 9.42 3.01
CA GLY A 111 -24.77 10.52 3.83
C GLY A 111 -24.58 10.22 5.33
N ASP A 112 -25.67 10.27 6.09
CA ASP A 112 -25.63 10.08 7.55
C ASP A 112 -25.53 8.60 7.97
N ARG A 113 -25.68 7.64 7.05
CA ARG A 113 -25.67 6.22 7.39
C ARG A 113 -24.24 5.69 7.49
N VAL A 114 -24.02 4.73 8.39
CA VAL A 114 -22.79 3.95 8.46
C VAL A 114 -23.02 2.46 8.22
N PHE A 115 -22.09 1.84 7.49
CA PHE A 115 -22.02 0.38 7.40
C PHE A 115 -21.63 -0.19 8.76
N THR A 116 -22.28 -1.29 9.09
CA THR A 116 -21.96 -2.16 10.21
C THR A 116 -21.28 -3.43 9.70
N GLU A 117 -20.68 -4.21 10.60
CA GLU A 117 -20.14 -5.53 10.23
C GLU A 117 -21.25 -6.47 9.73
N ASP A 118 -22.46 -6.36 10.27
CA ASP A 118 -23.62 -7.14 9.84
C ASP A 118 -24.02 -6.82 8.39
N ASP A 119 -23.89 -5.55 7.96
CA ASP A 119 -24.18 -5.14 6.57
C ASP A 119 -23.26 -5.85 5.56
N LEU A 120 -22.03 -6.23 5.94
CA LEU A 120 -21.11 -6.93 5.03
C LEU A 120 -21.68 -8.27 4.57
N SER A 121 -22.36 -9.00 5.46
CA SER A 121 -22.99 -10.27 5.11
C SER A 121 -24.11 -10.09 4.08
N LEU A 122 -24.92 -9.03 4.23
CA LEU A 122 -26.02 -8.71 3.33
C LEU A 122 -25.51 -8.23 1.96
N VAL A 123 -24.40 -7.48 1.94
CA VAL A 123 -23.72 -7.09 0.69
C VAL A 123 -23.16 -8.32 -0.01
N GLU A 124 -22.48 -9.23 0.70
CA GLU A 124 -22.00 -10.50 0.13
C GLU A 124 -23.13 -11.31 -0.51
N ASP A 125 -24.28 -11.44 0.15
CA ASP A 125 -25.43 -12.16 -0.37
C ASP A 125 -25.99 -11.51 -1.65
N THR A 126 -26.01 -10.18 -1.71
CA THR A 126 -26.44 -9.44 -2.91
C THR A 126 -25.43 -9.58 -4.05
N MET A 127 -24.12 -9.52 -3.75
CA MET A 127 -23.06 -9.81 -4.71
C MET A 127 -23.20 -11.23 -5.30
N ARG A 128 -23.53 -12.24 -4.48
CA ARG A 128 -23.76 -13.63 -4.95
C ARG A 128 -24.95 -13.73 -5.89
N LYS A 129 -26.03 -12.96 -5.67
CA LYS A 129 -27.16 -12.89 -6.60
C LYS A 129 -26.75 -12.30 -7.96
N ILE A 130 -25.97 -11.21 -7.95
CA ILE A 130 -25.45 -10.57 -9.17
C ILE A 130 -24.53 -11.52 -9.95
N ILE A 131 -23.65 -12.24 -9.25
CA ILE A 131 -22.76 -13.25 -9.84
C ILE A 131 -23.56 -14.39 -10.47
N SER A 132 -24.59 -14.86 -9.77
CA SER A 132 -25.47 -15.94 -10.28
C SER A 132 -26.27 -15.52 -11.52
N ALA A 133 -26.55 -14.23 -11.68
CA ALA A 133 -27.18 -13.68 -12.88
C ALA A 133 -26.24 -13.65 -14.11
N ASN A 134 -24.93 -13.91 -13.92
CA ASN A 134 -23.93 -14.04 -14.98
C ASN A 134 -23.95 -12.88 -16.00
N GLN A 135 -23.95 -11.66 -15.47
CA GLN A 135 -24.07 -10.46 -16.28
C GLN A 135 -22.77 -10.18 -17.05
N PRO A 136 -22.82 -9.82 -18.35
CA PRO A 136 -21.60 -9.53 -19.11
C PRO A 136 -21.03 -8.17 -18.73
N PHE A 137 -19.70 -8.06 -18.64
CA PHE A 137 -19.06 -6.75 -18.57
C PHE A 137 -18.89 -6.19 -19.97
N VAL A 138 -19.43 -5.01 -20.21
CA VAL A 138 -19.43 -4.33 -21.51
C VAL A 138 -18.73 -3.00 -21.38
N ARG A 139 -17.59 -2.87 -22.07
CA ARG A 139 -16.84 -1.62 -22.20
C ARG A 139 -17.44 -0.76 -23.32
N SER A 140 -17.55 0.54 -23.08
CA SER A 140 -17.82 1.53 -24.14
C SER A 140 -17.05 2.82 -23.88
N GLU A 141 -16.78 3.58 -24.93
CA GLU A 141 -16.25 4.94 -24.83
C GLU A 141 -17.33 5.92 -25.25
N ILE A 142 -17.61 6.90 -24.39
CA ILE A 142 -18.64 7.91 -24.62
C ILE A 142 -18.04 9.32 -24.50
N PRO A 143 -18.60 10.32 -25.17
CA PRO A 143 -18.17 11.71 -25.03
C PRO A 143 -18.26 12.19 -23.57
N VAL A 144 -17.33 13.05 -23.17
CA VAL A 144 -17.28 13.62 -21.80
C VAL A 144 -18.60 14.28 -21.39
N SER A 145 -19.26 14.99 -22.30
CA SER A 145 -20.56 15.62 -22.04
C SER A 145 -21.66 14.60 -21.72
N GLU A 146 -21.67 13.47 -22.42
CA GLU A 146 -22.61 12.37 -22.19
C GLU A 146 -22.31 11.67 -20.85
N ALA A 147 -21.02 11.45 -20.55
CA ALA A 147 -20.61 10.86 -19.28
C ALA A 147 -21.01 11.74 -18.08
N LEU A 148 -20.82 13.07 -18.16
CA LEU A 148 -21.23 13.99 -17.10
C LEU A 148 -22.76 13.99 -16.90
N ALA A 149 -23.54 13.84 -17.98
CA ALA A 149 -24.99 13.70 -17.88
C ALA A 149 -25.38 12.36 -17.22
N LEU A 150 -24.72 11.27 -17.64
CA LEU A 150 -24.94 9.92 -17.13
C LEU A 150 -24.64 9.81 -15.64
N PHE A 151 -23.54 10.41 -15.18
CA PHE A 151 -23.11 10.41 -13.78
C PHE A 151 -23.61 11.62 -12.99
N SER A 152 -24.61 12.35 -13.48
CA SER A 152 -25.09 13.61 -12.85
C SER A 152 -25.50 13.48 -11.38
N THR A 153 -25.95 12.30 -10.94
CA THR A 153 -26.29 11.98 -9.54
C THR A 153 -25.08 11.49 -8.72
N GLN A 154 -23.99 11.16 -9.38
CA GLN A 154 -22.74 10.63 -8.84
C GLN A 154 -21.65 11.71 -8.85
N SER A 155 -21.77 12.67 -7.92
CA SER A 155 -20.93 13.88 -7.89
C SER A 155 -19.42 13.60 -7.92
N TYR A 156 -18.96 12.53 -7.25
CA TYR A 156 -17.54 12.16 -7.24
C TYR A 156 -17.05 11.69 -8.62
N LYS A 157 -17.88 10.95 -9.37
CA LYS A 157 -17.56 10.51 -10.74
C LYS A 157 -17.49 11.71 -11.70
N CYS A 158 -18.40 12.68 -11.58
CA CYS A 158 -18.32 13.94 -12.32
C CYS A 158 -17.05 14.75 -12.02
N GLU A 159 -16.63 14.79 -10.75
CA GLU A 159 -15.38 15.44 -10.35
C GLU A 159 -14.16 14.76 -11.00
N ILE A 160 -14.09 13.42 -10.96
CA ILE A 160 -13.01 12.65 -11.59
C ILE A 160 -12.95 12.96 -13.09
N ILE A 161 -14.07 12.86 -13.82
CA ILE A 161 -14.13 13.17 -15.26
C ILE A 161 -13.57 14.57 -15.53
N THR A 162 -14.08 15.58 -14.80
CA THR A 162 -13.69 16.98 -15.01
C THR A 162 -12.19 17.21 -14.78
N ARG A 163 -11.60 16.54 -13.78
CA ARG A 163 -10.17 16.66 -13.47
C ARG A 163 -9.30 15.98 -14.51
N VAL A 164 -9.67 14.77 -14.94
CA VAL A 164 -8.96 14.03 -16.00
C VAL A 164 -8.97 14.82 -17.30
N THR A 165 -10.13 15.31 -17.72
CA THR A 165 -10.28 16.03 -18.99
C THR A 165 -9.74 17.46 -18.92
N GLY A 166 -9.72 18.06 -17.72
CA GLY A 166 -9.22 19.41 -17.48
C GLY A 166 -7.72 19.52 -17.24
N GLY A 167 -6.97 18.42 -17.26
CA GLY A 167 -5.51 18.40 -17.03
C GLY A 167 -5.09 18.57 -15.56
N GLY A 168 -6.03 18.41 -14.62
CA GLY A 168 -5.80 18.50 -13.17
C GLY A 168 -5.69 17.16 -12.47
N ALA A 169 -5.68 16.05 -13.21
CA ALA A 169 -5.69 14.70 -12.67
C ALA A 169 -4.37 14.31 -11.98
N ASP A 170 -4.51 13.69 -10.82
CA ASP A 170 -3.41 12.99 -10.16
C ASP A 170 -3.32 11.52 -10.63
N SER A 171 -2.44 10.73 -10.00
CA SER A 171 -2.30 9.30 -10.36
C SER A 171 -3.53 8.46 -10.04
N VAL A 172 -4.37 8.89 -9.09
CA VAL A 172 -5.61 8.18 -8.73
C VAL A 172 -6.67 8.47 -9.77
N ASP A 173 -6.83 9.73 -10.16
CA ASP A 173 -7.78 10.15 -11.21
C ASP A 173 -7.52 9.41 -12.54
N ASN A 174 -6.26 9.33 -12.95
CA ASN A 174 -5.85 8.66 -14.19
C ASN A 174 -6.01 7.12 -14.16
N ALA A 175 -6.15 6.53 -12.96
CA ALA A 175 -6.38 5.09 -12.83
C ALA A 175 -7.87 4.71 -12.99
N GLU A 176 -8.78 5.67 -12.79
CA GLU A 176 -10.23 5.43 -12.81
C GLU A 176 -10.84 5.65 -14.20
N VAL A 177 -10.20 6.44 -15.06
CA VAL A 177 -10.76 6.82 -16.36
C VAL A 177 -9.77 6.53 -17.49
N GLY A 178 -10.18 5.66 -18.42
CA GLY A 178 -9.55 5.55 -19.73
C GLY A 178 -10.23 6.44 -20.77
N GLY A 179 -9.70 6.48 -21.98
CA GLY A 179 -10.28 7.23 -23.11
C GLY A 179 -9.21 7.92 -23.96
N SER A 180 -9.63 8.53 -25.06
CA SER A 180 -8.75 9.27 -25.95
C SER A 180 -9.39 10.59 -26.37
N GLY A 181 -8.66 11.70 -26.22
CA GLY A 181 -9.20 13.03 -26.52
C GLY A 181 -10.35 13.40 -25.58
N ASP A 182 -11.54 13.61 -26.17
CA ASP A 182 -12.76 14.06 -25.47
C ASP A 182 -13.72 12.91 -25.11
N SER A 183 -13.23 11.67 -25.03
CA SER A 183 -14.00 10.49 -24.60
C SER A 183 -13.51 9.93 -23.27
N VAL A 184 -14.41 9.27 -22.54
CA VAL A 184 -14.10 8.49 -21.34
C VAL A 184 -14.62 7.07 -21.47
N SER A 185 -13.89 6.10 -20.92
CA SER A 185 -14.31 4.71 -20.88
C SER A 185 -15.22 4.44 -19.69
N ILE A 186 -16.29 3.69 -19.96
CA ILE A 186 -17.23 3.19 -18.95
C ILE A 186 -17.41 1.69 -19.09
N TYR A 187 -17.77 1.05 -17.98
CA TYR A 187 -18.19 -0.35 -17.97
C TYR A 187 -19.61 -0.48 -17.44
N ARG A 188 -20.39 -1.32 -18.12
CA ARG A 188 -21.71 -1.74 -17.68
C ARG A 188 -21.72 -3.24 -17.50
N ASN A 189 -22.31 -3.69 -16.41
CA ASN A 189 -22.72 -5.08 -16.27
C ASN A 189 -24.22 -5.22 -15.95
N SER A 190 -24.98 -4.14 -15.98
CA SER A 190 -26.44 -4.18 -16.11
C SER A 190 -26.91 -2.85 -16.68
N ASP A 191 -28.19 -2.76 -17.05
CA ASP A 191 -28.75 -1.48 -17.47
C ASP A 191 -28.77 -0.45 -16.33
N GLU A 192 -28.87 -0.94 -15.09
CA GLU A 192 -28.99 -0.13 -13.87
C GLU A 192 -27.63 0.29 -13.28
N PHE A 193 -26.53 -0.36 -13.68
CA PHE A 193 -25.20 -0.10 -13.13
C PHE A 193 -24.18 0.19 -14.22
N VAL A 194 -23.49 1.31 -14.04
CA VAL A 194 -22.38 1.77 -14.88
C VAL A 194 -21.29 2.32 -13.98
N ASP A 195 -20.04 2.16 -14.36
CA ASP A 195 -18.91 2.73 -13.64
C ASP A 195 -17.88 3.35 -14.60
N LEU A 196 -17.16 4.37 -14.11
CA LEU A 196 -15.95 4.88 -14.76
C LEU A 196 -14.82 3.90 -14.46
N CYS A 197 -14.22 3.35 -15.50
CA CYS A 197 -13.17 2.38 -15.35
C CYS A 197 -12.35 2.24 -16.64
N LEU A 198 -11.03 2.05 -16.50
CA LEU A 198 -10.11 1.71 -17.59
C LEU A 198 -10.28 0.23 -18.02
N GLY A 199 -10.48 -0.64 -17.05
CA GLY A 199 -10.45 -2.09 -17.15
C GLY A 199 -9.03 -2.66 -17.17
N PRO A 200 -8.87 -3.93 -17.60
CA PRO A 200 -9.91 -4.82 -18.10
C PRO A 200 -10.76 -5.46 -16.99
N HIS A 201 -11.87 -6.07 -17.39
CA HIS A 201 -12.72 -6.88 -16.53
C HIS A 201 -12.78 -8.34 -16.99
N VAL A 202 -13.19 -9.24 -16.08
CA VAL A 202 -13.58 -10.60 -16.49
C VAL A 202 -14.76 -10.54 -17.45
N ALA A 203 -14.91 -11.53 -18.32
CA ALA A 203 -15.96 -11.52 -19.35
C ALA A 203 -17.41 -11.42 -18.80
N SER A 204 -17.67 -11.97 -17.61
CA SER A 204 -18.98 -11.90 -16.95
C SER A 204 -18.88 -12.05 -15.44
N THR A 205 -19.87 -11.54 -14.70
CA THR A 205 -19.92 -11.65 -13.23
C THR A 205 -19.94 -13.10 -12.75
N GLY A 206 -20.45 -14.03 -13.55
CA GLY A 206 -20.45 -15.47 -13.23
C GLY A 206 -19.05 -16.11 -13.21
N ARG A 207 -18.01 -15.40 -13.66
CA ARG A 207 -16.61 -15.84 -13.52
C ARG A 207 -16.02 -15.50 -12.16
N LEU A 208 -16.73 -14.72 -11.35
CA LEU A 208 -16.38 -14.41 -9.97
C LEU A 208 -17.04 -15.45 -9.06
N GLY A 209 -16.39 -15.84 -7.96
CA GLY A 209 -16.98 -16.86 -7.08
C GLY A 209 -16.35 -16.98 -5.70
N HIS A 210 -15.04 -16.80 -5.61
CA HIS A 210 -14.30 -16.97 -4.36
C HIS A 210 -13.86 -15.62 -3.82
N PHE A 211 -14.75 -14.97 -3.09
CA PHE A 211 -14.49 -13.69 -2.45
C PHE A 211 -14.99 -13.66 -1.00
N LYS A 212 -14.46 -12.71 -0.23
CA LYS A 212 -14.88 -12.41 1.14
C LYS A 212 -14.71 -10.91 1.43
N LEU A 213 -15.74 -10.25 1.95
CA LEU A 213 -15.65 -8.92 2.53
C LEU A 213 -15.06 -9.02 3.93
N GLN A 214 -14.19 -8.07 4.28
CA GLN A 214 -13.32 -8.19 5.45
C GLN A 214 -13.69 -7.19 6.55
N LYS A 215 -13.67 -5.91 6.24
CA LYS A 215 -13.89 -4.85 7.22
C LYS A 215 -14.41 -3.58 6.56
N VAL A 216 -15.05 -2.75 7.38
CA VAL A 216 -15.41 -1.37 7.05
C VAL A 216 -14.39 -0.43 7.70
N SER A 217 -14.03 0.65 7.03
CA SER A 217 -13.30 1.76 7.65
C SER A 217 -13.81 3.11 7.14
N SER A 218 -13.53 4.17 7.89
CA SER A 218 -13.72 5.54 7.39
C SER A 218 -12.55 5.94 6.49
N ALA A 219 -12.83 6.66 5.41
CA ALA A 219 -11.86 7.34 4.58
C ALA A 219 -12.28 8.80 4.38
N TYR A 220 -11.36 9.65 3.96
CA TYR A 220 -11.67 11.02 3.56
C TYR A 220 -11.50 11.15 2.06
N TRP A 221 -12.42 11.85 1.39
CA TRP A 221 -12.27 12.10 -0.04
C TRP A 221 -10.94 12.79 -0.33
N ARG A 222 -10.12 12.16 -1.18
CA ARG A 222 -8.74 12.58 -1.50
C ARG A 222 -7.82 12.80 -0.29
N GLY A 223 -8.10 12.14 0.83
CA GLY A 223 -7.33 12.31 2.07
C GLY A 223 -7.49 13.67 2.75
N ASN A 224 -8.47 14.48 2.34
CA ASN A 224 -8.75 15.77 2.97
C ASN A 224 -9.62 15.58 4.21
N GLU A 225 -9.01 15.65 5.39
CA GLU A 225 -9.68 15.49 6.70
C GLU A 225 -10.80 16.52 6.95
N LYS A 226 -10.83 17.64 6.20
CA LYS A 226 -11.89 18.65 6.27
C LYS A 226 -12.99 18.43 5.22
N GLY A 227 -12.84 17.43 4.36
CA GLY A 227 -13.76 17.10 3.27
C GLY A 227 -14.82 16.07 3.66
N PRO A 228 -15.60 15.59 2.66
CA PRO A 228 -16.56 14.52 2.86
C PRO A 228 -15.92 13.26 3.43
N VAL A 229 -16.60 12.67 4.40
CA VAL A 229 -16.25 11.39 5.01
C VAL A 229 -16.90 10.28 4.19
N LEU A 230 -16.09 9.34 3.75
CA LEU A 230 -16.48 8.17 2.98
C LEU A 230 -16.36 6.90 3.82
N GLN A 231 -17.04 5.86 3.40
CA GLN A 231 -16.99 4.54 4.01
C GLN A 231 -16.43 3.54 3.04
N ARG A 232 -15.33 2.95 3.45
CA ARG A 232 -14.57 2.00 2.69
C ARG A 232 -14.94 0.60 3.09
N ILE A 233 -15.40 -0.22 2.15
CA ILE A 233 -15.51 -1.66 2.34
C ILE A 233 -14.28 -2.32 1.73
N TYR A 234 -13.57 -3.11 2.52
CA TYR A 234 -12.49 -3.98 2.04
C TYR A 234 -13.00 -5.37 1.72
N GLY A 235 -12.48 -5.96 0.64
CA GLY A 235 -12.73 -7.33 0.27
C GLY A 235 -11.51 -8.00 -0.35
N THR A 236 -11.59 -9.31 -0.53
CA THR A 236 -10.58 -10.10 -1.23
C THR A 236 -11.25 -11.06 -2.20
N ALA A 237 -10.59 -11.38 -3.31
CA ALA A 237 -11.05 -12.34 -4.31
C ALA A 237 -9.87 -13.16 -4.85
N TRP A 238 -10.13 -14.44 -5.12
CA TRP A 238 -9.13 -15.44 -5.49
C TRP A 238 -9.64 -16.37 -6.60
N GLU A 239 -8.71 -16.95 -7.34
CA GLU A 239 -8.98 -17.84 -8.48
C GLU A 239 -9.67 -19.15 -8.09
N SER A 240 -9.57 -19.55 -6.81
CA SER A 240 -10.14 -20.79 -6.31
C SER A 240 -10.59 -20.67 -4.85
N LYS A 241 -11.49 -21.57 -4.45
CA LYS A 241 -11.92 -21.70 -3.05
C LYS A 241 -10.73 -21.98 -2.12
N THR A 242 -9.83 -22.86 -2.54
CA THR A 242 -8.62 -23.23 -1.78
C THR A 242 -7.72 -22.02 -1.55
N ALA A 243 -7.44 -21.22 -2.59
CA ALA A 243 -6.61 -20.02 -2.46
C ALA A 243 -7.22 -18.98 -1.52
N LEU A 244 -8.55 -18.80 -1.55
CA LEU A 244 -9.25 -17.94 -0.60
C LEU A 244 -9.11 -18.47 0.83
N GLU A 245 -9.35 -19.77 1.05
CA GLU A 245 -9.24 -20.39 2.38
C GLU A 245 -7.81 -20.29 2.94
N GLU A 246 -6.79 -20.53 2.12
CA GLU A 246 -5.39 -20.36 2.48
C GLU A 246 -5.07 -18.91 2.87
N TYR A 247 -5.57 -17.93 2.11
CA TYR A 247 -5.39 -16.52 2.45
C TYR A 247 -6.07 -16.15 3.77
N LEU A 248 -7.33 -16.57 3.97
CA LEU A 248 -8.04 -16.31 5.22
C LEU A 248 -7.35 -16.97 6.41
N HIS A 249 -6.84 -18.19 6.23
CA HIS A 249 -6.04 -18.87 7.26
C HIS A 249 -4.75 -18.09 7.60
N ARG A 250 -4.04 -17.56 6.59
CA ARG A 250 -2.87 -16.71 6.81
C ARG A 250 -3.21 -15.46 7.62
N LEU A 251 -4.37 -14.84 7.40
CA LEU A 251 -4.81 -13.67 8.16
C LEU A 251 -5.06 -14.01 9.64
N VAL A 252 -5.72 -15.13 9.92
CA VAL A 252 -5.93 -15.61 11.30
C VAL A 252 -4.60 -15.89 11.99
N GLU A 253 -3.67 -16.54 11.29
CA GLU A 253 -2.33 -16.81 11.82
C GLU A 253 -1.49 -15.54 12.01
N ALA A 254 -1.68 -14.53 11.17
CA ALA A 254 -1.04 -13.22 11.33
C ALA A 254 -1.60 -12.47 12.55
N GLU A 255 -2.93 -12.44 12.72
CA GLU A 255 -3.59 -11.83 13.87
C GLU A 255 -3.19 -12.51 15.19
N ARG A 256 -3.04 -13.84 15.18
CA ARG A 256 -2.53 -14.60 16.33
C ARG A 256 -1.09 -14.21 16.72
N ARG A 257 -0.30 -13.75 15.76
CA ARG A 257 1.11 -13.32 15.94
C ARG A 257 1.27 -11.81 16.05
N ASP A 258 0.17 -11.05 16.12
CA ASP A 258 0.21 -9.61 16.27
C ASP A 258 0.87 -9.23 17.60
N HIS A 259 1.98 -8.49 17.53
CA HIS A 259 2.75 -8.11 18.72
C HIS A 259 1.93 -7.26 19.70
N ARG A 260 0.88 -6.56 19.25
CA ARG A 260 0.00 -5.77 20.12
C ARG A 260 -0.88 -6.67 20.97
N LYS A 261 -1.39 -7.75 20.39
CA LYS A 261 -2.15 -8.78 21.09
C LYS A 261 -1.25 -9.51 22.08
N LEU A 262 -0.10 -10.00 21.60
CA LEU A 262 0.88 -10.70 22.42
C LEU A 262 1.45 -9.84 23.54
N ALA A 263 1.68 -8.54 23.30
CA ALA A 263 2.17 -7.60 24.30
C ALA A 263 1.26 -7.55 25.53
N VAL A 264 -0.05 -7.56 25.32
CA VAL A 264 -1.06 -7.55 26.39
C VAL A 264 -1.20 -8.93 27.02
N GLU A 265 -1.37 -9.97 26.21
CA GLU A 265 -1.57 -11.35 26.70
C GLU A 265 -0.39 -11.86 27.55
N LEU A 266 0.83 -11.48 27.19
CA LEU A 266 2.05 -11.91 27.87
C LEU A 266 2.54 -10.92 28.94
N ASP A 267 1.83 -9.81 29.15
CA ASP A 267 2.20 -8.75 30.10
C ASP A 267 3.61 -8.17 29.82
N LEU A 268 3.88 -7.86 28.56
CA LEU A 268 5.17 -7.32 28.12
C LEU A 268 5.20 -5.79 28.15
N LEU A 269 4.14 -5.15 27.66
CA LEU A 269 4.01 -3.70 27.60
C LEU A 269 2.56 -3.26 27.43
N SER A 270 2.30 -1.99 27.67
CA SER A 270 1.01 -1.35 27.44
C SER A 270 1.14 0.04 26.79
N PHE A 271 0.01 0.58 26.33
CA PHE A 271 -0.12 1.95 25.83
C PHE A 271 -1.27 2.65 26.57
N PRO A 272 -1.05 3.13 27.81
CA PRO A 272 -2.09 3.83 28.57
C PRO A 272 -2.56 5.08 27.85
N SER A 273 -3.87 5.28 27.76
CA SER A 273 -4.49 6.43 27.09
C SER A 273 -4.05 7.78 27.68
N GLU A 274 -3.75 7.79 28.97
CA GLU A 274 -3.33 8.93 29.77
C GLU A 274 -1.97 9.50 29.33
N LEU A 275 -1.12 8.67 28.71
CA LEU A 275 0.15 9.12 28.14
C LEU A 275 -0.02 9.68 26.72
N GLY A 276 -1.11 9.35 26.05
CA GLY A 276 -1.32 9.63 24.63
C GLY A 276 -0.77 8.54 23.71
N GLY A 277 -1.18 8.62 22.45
CA GLY A 277 -0.86 7.59 21.45
C GLY A 277 0.62 7.48 21.12
N GLY A 278 1.10 6.25 20.97
CA GLY A 278 2.45 5.97 20.49
C GLY A 278 3.53 6.20 21.55
N LEU A 279 3.22 5.97 22.83
CA LEU A 279 4.18 6.00 23.93
C LEU A 279 4.04 4.71 24.75
N ALA A 280 4.97 3.77 24.57
CA ALA A 280 4.90 2.44 25.16
C ALA A 280 5.42 2.44 26.61
N VAL A 281 4.71 1.75 27.49
CA VAL A 281 5.14 1.46 28.87
C VAL A 281 5.60 0.02 28.95
N TRP A 282 6.89 -0.20 29.17
CA TRP A 282 7.47 -1.53 29.29
C TRP A 282 7.22 -2.11 30.68
N HIS A 283 6.55 -3.26 30.74
CA HIS A 283 6.29 -4.00 31.99
C HIS A 283 7.51 -4.87 32.33
N PRO A 284 7.63 -5.45 33.55
CA PRO A 284 8.82 -6.19 33.95
C PRO A 284 9.27 -7.28 32.97
N LYS A 285 8.32 -8.03 32.37
CA LYS A 285 8.64 -9.09 31.39
C LYS A 285 9.11 -8.54 30.04
N GLY A 286 8.51 -7.47 29.54
CA GLY A 286 9.02 -6.81 28.33
C GLY A 286 10.35 -6.10 28.58
N ALA A 287 10.49 -5.47 29.75
CA ALA A 287 11.70 -4.77 30.16
C ALA A 287 12.91 -5.70 30.24
N ILE A 288 12.75 -6.95 30.71
CA ILE A 288 13.87 -7.91 30.69
C ILE A 288 14.26 -8.31 29.26
N ILE A 289 13.29 -8.48 28.35
CA ILE A 289 13.57 -8.75 26.93
C ILE A 289 14.36 -7.59 26.32
N ARG A 290 13.84 -6.37 26.50
CA ARG A 290 14.50 -5.14 26.05
C ARG A 290 15.92 -5.02 26.61
N LYS A 291 16.10 -5.24 27.92
CA LYS A 291 17.42 -5.21 28.57
C LYS A 291 18.39 -6.20 27.93
N LEU A 292 17.96 -7.45 27.69
CA LEU A 292 18.82 -8.47 27.07
C LEU A 292 19.23 -8.08 25.65
N MET A 293 18.30 -7.50 24.87
CA MET A 293 18.61 -6.97 23.53
C MET A 293 19.60 -5.80 23.59
N GLU A 294 19.38 -4.86 24.50
CA GLU A 294 20.27 -3.71 24.69
C GLU A 294 21.67 -4.15 25.16
N ASP A 295 21.77 -5.09 26.10
CA ASP A 295 23.05 -5.63 26.58
C ASP A 295 23.82 -6.33 25.46
N TYR A 296 23.12 -7.13 24.64
CA TYR A 296 23.70 -7.75 23.46
C TYR A 296 24.24 -6.70 22.48
N SER A 297 23.41 -5.69 22.15
CA SER A 297 23.81 -4.59 21.26
C SER A 297 25.03 -3.85 21.81
N ARG A 298 25.06 -3.53 23.10
CA ARG A 298 26.23 -2.91 23.76
C ARG A 298 27.46 -3.79 23.63
N ALA A 299 27.38 -5.08 23.95
CA ALA A 299 28.52 -5.99 23.86
C ALA A 299 29.08 -6.08 22.41
N ARG A 300 28.20 -6.13 21.41
CA ARG A 300 28.58 -6.14 20.00
C ARG A 300 29.26 -4.85 19.58
N HIS A 301 28.69 -3.69 19.91
CA HIS A 301 29.26 -2.38 19.61
C HIS A 301 30.61 -2.15 20.32
N GLN A 302 30.72 -2.53 21.59
CA GLN A 302 31.99 -2.44 22.33
C GLN A 302 33.09 -3.28 21.67
N SER A 303 32.76 -4.52 21.29
CA SER A 303 33.70 -5.43 20.60
C SER A 303 34.05 -4.94 19.19
N GLY A 304 33.15 -4.20 18.54
CA GLY A 304 33.36 -3.56 17.24
C GLY A 304 34.14 -2.24 17.28
N GLY A 305 34.64 -1.83 18.46
CA GLY A 305 35.41 -0.60 18.62
C GLY A 305 34.57 0.68 18.59
N TYR A 306 33.25 0.59 18.87
CA TYR A 306 32.39 1.75 19.04
C TYR A 306 32.55 2.35 20.43
N GLN A 307 32.47 3.67 20.52
CA GLN A 307 32.61 4.43 21.74
C GLN A 307 31.23 4.91 22.20
N PHE A 308 30.85 4.51 23.41
CA PHE A 308 29.56 4.89 23.99
C PHE A 308 29.51 6.37 24.33
N VAL A 309 28.41 7.01 23.92
CA VAL A 309 28.08 8.39 24.28
C VAL A 309 26.65 8.47 24.78
N PHE A 310 26.33 9.55 25.49
CA PHE A 310 24.98 9.85 25.97
C PHE A 310 24.69 11.31 25.68
N THR A 311 23.58 11.59 25.01
CA THR A 311 23.20 12.94 24.62
C THR A 311 21.80 13.31 25.13
N PRO A 312 21.54 14.59 25.46
CA PRO A 312 20.24 15.02 25.97
C PRO A 312 19.08 14.72 25.01
N HIS A 313 17.86 14.62 25.55
CA HIS A 313 16.64 14.46 24.75
C HIS A 313 16.13 15.78 24.15
N LEU A 314 16.52 16.91 24.72
CA LEU A 314 16.09 18.24 24.31
C LEU A 314 17.29 19.03 23.77
N SER A 315 17.05 19.85 22.76
CA SER A 315 18.04 20.81 22.27
C SER A 315 17.39 22.09 21.78
N ASN A 316 18.14 23.18 21.87
CA ASN A 316 17.76 24.46 21.30
C ASN A 316 17.59 24.35 19.76
N ALA A 317 16.62 25.07 19.22
CA ALA A 317 16.29 25.15 17.80
C ALA A 317 17.51 25.42 16.90
N THR A 318 18.46 26.24 17.35
CA THR A 318 19.68 26.57 16.59
C THR A 318 20.47 25.35 16.18
N LEU A 319 20.53 24.28 17.01
CA LEU A 319 21.22 23.05 16.63
C LEU A 319 20.54 22.37 15.44
N PHE A 320 19.21 22.25 15.50
CA PHE A 320 18.43 21.59 14.45
C PHE A 320 18.42 22.41 13.16
N GLN A 321 18.39 23.74 13.26
CA GLN A 321 18.55 24.63 12.11
C GLN A 321 19.93 24.49 11.48
N THR A 322 21.00 24.48 12.29
CA THR A 322 22.38 24.29 11.78
C THR A 322 22.52 22.95 11.05
N SER A 323 21.84 21.91 11.53
CA SER A 323 21.84 20.59 10.88
C SER A 323 20.86 20.44 9.72
N GLY A 324 20.03 21.44 9.41
CA GLY A 324 19.00 21.41 8.35
C GLY A 324 17.71 20.67 8.71
N HIS A 325 17.59 20.07 9.89
CA HIS A 325 16.41 19.28 10.28
C HIS A 325 15.15 20.13 10.43
N LEU A 326 15.25 21.39 10.85
CA LEU A 326 14.08 22.27 10.88
C LEU A 326 13.62 22.65 9.47
N ASP A 327 14.51 22.69 8.49
CA ASP A 327 14.13 23.06 7.12
C ASP A 327 13.45 21.89 6.38
N PHE A 328 13.95 20.66 6.59
CA PHE A 328 13.47 19.47 5.85
C PHE A 328 12.55 18.53 6.64
N TYR A 329 12.54 18.63 7.98
CA TYR A 329 11.89 17.64 8.84
C TYR A 329 11.01 18.25 9.94
N ALA A 330 10.75 19.57 9.93
CA ALA A 330 9.93 20.24 10.95
C ALA A 330 8.55 19.59 11.14
N ASP A 331 7.88 19.21 10.04
CA ASP A 331 6.55 18.56 10.10
C ASP A 331 6.57 17.20 10.82
N GLY A 332 7.73 16.53 10.85
CA GLY A 332 7.95 15.28 11.57
C GLY A 332 8.49 15.45 13.00
N MET A 333 8.73 16.69 13.44
CA MET A 333 9.19 17.01 14.79
C MET A 333 8.02 17.34 15.70
N TYR A 334 8.18 17.07 17.00
CA TYR A 334 7.23 17.57 17.99
C TYR A 334 7.19 19.10 17.97
N PRO A 335 6.04 19.72 18.26
CA PRO A 335 5.93 21.17 18.36
C PRO A 335 6.98 21.77 19.30
N PRO A 336 7.46 23.00 19.01
CA PRO A 336 8.44 23.67 19.86
C PRO A 336 7.93 23.89 21.28
N MET A 337 8.83 23.77 22.24
CA MET A 337 8.66 24.32 23.59
C MET A 337 9.27 25.72 23.62
N GLU A 338 8.41 26.74 23.72
CA GLU A 338 8.85 28.13 23.84
C GLU A 338 9.20 28.44 25.30
N MET A 339 10.43 28.89 25.53
CA MET A 339 10.96 29.28 26.84
C MET A 339 11.53 30.70 26.78
N ASP A 340 11.68 31.35 27.93
CA ASP A 340 12.22 32.71 28.03
C ASP A 340 13.63 32.86 27.45
N ASN A 341 14.39 31.77 27.39
CA ASN A 341 15.76 31.72 26.87
C ASN A 341 15.88 31.02 25.51
N GLY A 342 14.76 30.84 24.80
CA GLY A 342 14.71 30.36 23.42
C GLY A 342 13.79 29.16 23.22
N THR A 343 13.77 28.69 21.98
CA THR A 343 12.91 27.60 21.53
C THR A 343 13.63 26.26 21.59
N TYR A 344 12.98 25.24 22.16
CA TYR A 344 13.54 23.90 22.32
C TYR A 344 12.67 22.84 21.65
N TYR A 345 13.33 21.78 21.20
CA TYR A 345 12.67 20.63 20.59
C TYR A 345 13.15 19.33 21.24
N PRO A 346 12.25 18.35 21.44
CA PRO A 346 12.65 16.95 21.57
C PRO A 346 13.41 16.50 20.32
N LYS A 347 14.52 15.77 20.51
CA LYS A 347 15.35 15.34 19.38
C LYS A 347 14.61 14.32 18.51
N PRO A 348 14.51 14.53 17.18
CA PRO A 348 13.97 13.53 16.25
C PRO A 348 15.02 12.49 15.83
N MET A 349 16.30 12.75 16.12
CA MET A 349 17.46 11.92 15.83
C MET A 349 18.69 12.36 16.65
N ASN A 350 19.72 11.51 16.74
CA ASN A 350 20.90 11.76 17.57
C ASN A 350 22.06 12.46 16.82
N CYS A 351 22.03 12.46 15.48
CA CYS A 351 23.13 12.90 14.61
C CYS A 351 23.72 14.28 14.99
N PRO A 352 22.91 15.34 15.19
CA PRO A 352 23.44 16.66 15.50
C PRO A 352 24.25 16.69 16.80
N MET A 353 23.83 15.93 17.81
CA MET A 353 24.53 15.86 19.10
C MET A 353 25.84 15.08 18.99
N HIS A 354 25.88 14.01 18.18
CA HIS A 354 27.12 13.25 17.93
C HIS A 354 28.14 14.12 17.18
N CYS A 355 27.69 14.98 16.26
CA CYS A 355 28.54 15.99 15.61
C CYS A 355 29.11 17.00 16.63
N LEU A 356 28.36 17.40 17.66
CA LEU A 356 28.89 18.25 18.73
C LEU A 356 30.01 17.56 19.52
N ILE A 357 29.86 16.26 19.81
CA ILE A 357 30.91 15.47 20.48
C ILE A 357 32.16 15.39 19.60
N PHE A 358 32.00 15.13 18.31
CA PHE A 358 33.11 15.13 17.35
C PHE A 358 33.84 16.49 17.36
N ARG A 359 33.08 17.59 17.23
CA ARG A 359 33.55 18.98 17.20
C ARG A 359 34.15 19.48 18.51
N GLY A 360 33.81 18.86 19.65
CA GLY A 360 34.19 19.34 20.99
C GLY A 360 35.70 19.47 21.24
N ARG A 361 36.55 18.87 20.40
CA ARG A 361 37.99 19.09 20.38
C ARG A 361 38.59 18.84 19.00
N GLN A 362 39.82 19.29 18.79
CA GLN A 362 40.61 18.96 17.62
C GLN A 362 40.84 17.44 17.54
N ARG A 363 40.76 16.89 16.31
CA ARG A 363 40.92 15.47 16.00
C ARG A 363 42.09 15.24 15.06
N SER A 364 42.90 14.23 15.33
CA SER A 364 43.93 13.75 14.41
C SER A 364 43.35 12.73 13.43
N TYR A 365 43.86 12.68 12.19
CA TYR A 365 43.50 11.62 11.24
C TYR A 365 43.78 10.21 11.79
N ARG A 366 44.72 10.07 12.73
CA ARG A 366 45.05 8.80 13.40
C ARG A 366 43.96 8.29 14.33
N GLU A 367 43.04 9.16 14.74
CA GLU A 367 41.88 8.80 15.56
C GLU A 367 40.70 8.31 14.70
N LEU A 368 40.81 8.41 13.36
CA LEU A 368 39.78 7.97 12.43
C LEU A 368 40.09 6.54 11.94
N PRO A 369 39.07 5.68 11.80
CA PRO A 369 37.64 5.96 11.95
C PRO A 369 37.19 6.04 13.43
N LEU A 370 36.43 7.07 13.77
CA LEU A 370 35.80 7.25 15.08
C LEU A 370 34.33 6.84 15.00
N ARG A 371 33.92 5.86 15.81
CA ARG A 371 32.55 5.35 15.81
C ARG A 371 31.88 5.70 17.13
N LEU A 372 30.91 6.60 17.12
CA LEU A 372 30.13 6.96 18.31
C LEU A 372 28.83 6.17 18.31
N PHE A 373 28.49 5.54 19.43
CA PHE A 373 27.29 4.74 19.59
C PHE A 373 26.46 5.21 20.80
N GLU A 374 25.15 5.26 20.64
CA GLU A 374 24.19 5.60 21.69
C GLU A 374 22.93 4.77 21.53
N LEU A 375 22.43 4.18 22.63
CA LEU A 375 21.04 3.75 22.70
C LEU A 375 20.15 5.00 22.87
N GLY A 376 20.01 5.73 21.77
CA GLY A 376 19.50 7.11 21.74
C GLY A 376 17.98 7.14 21.65
N THR A 377 17.34 7.70 22.67
CA THR A 377 15.88 7.88 22.67
C THR A 377 15.49 9.17 21.98
N VAL A 378 14.65 9.04 20.96
CA VAL A 378 14.22 10.11 20.06
C VAL A 378 12.69 10.18 20.02
N TYR A 379 12.19 11.32 19.54
CA TYR A 379 10.75 11.60 19.45
C TYR A 379 10.38 12.11 18.07
N ARG A 380 9.42 11.46 17.41
CA ARG A 380 8.89 11.86 16.10
C ARG A 380 7.39 12.09 16.17
N TYR A 381 6.93 13.17 15.54
CA TYR A 381 5.52 13.53 15.48
C TYR A 381 4.81 12.73 14.39
N GLU A 382 4.56 11.46 14.69
CA GLU A 382 3.75 10.59 13.84
C GLU A 382 2.25 10.94 13.98
N ARG A 383 1.55 11.00 12.84
CA ARG A 383 0.09 11.25 12.83
C ARG A 383 -0.64 10.18 13.64
N ALA A 384 -1.65 10.57 14.41
CA ALA A 384 -2.32 9.64 15.33
C ALA A 384 -2.87 8.39 14.62
N GLY A 385 -3.43 8.56 13.41
CA GLY A 385 -3.96 7.46 12.60
C GLY A 385 -2.92 6.51 11.99
N THR A 386 -1.62 6.85 12.03
CA THR A 386 -0.54 6.00 11.50
C THR A 386 0.17 5.19 12.58
N LEU A 387 -0.15 5.40 13.86
CA LEU A 387 0.47 4.70 14.97
C LEU A 387 0.09 3.21 14.98
N HIS A 388 1.07 2.34 15.19
CA HIS A 388 0.87 0.89 15.16
C HIS A 388 1.78 0.15 16.15
N GLY A 389 1.33 0.02 17.40
CA GLY A 389 2.07 -0.66 18.47
C GLY A 389 3.53 -0.20 18.56
N LEU A 390 4.48 -1.14 18.56
CA LEU A 390 5.91 -0.84 18.50
C LEU A 390 6.48 -0.60 17.08
N MET A 391 5.75 -0.93 16.01
CA MET A 391 6.27 -0.78 14.64
C MET A 391 6.29 0.68 14.18
N ARG A 392 5.32 1.48 14.62
CA ARG A 392 5.26 2.93 14.33
C ARG A 392 4.77 3.68 15.57
N ILE A 393 5.70 4.35 16.24
CA ILE A 393 5.55 4.90 17.59
C ILE A 393 6.19 6.29 17.65
N ARG A 394 5.76 7.15 18.58
CA ARG A 394 6.27 8.52 18.68
C ARG A 394 7.55 8.64 19.50
N GLY A 395 7.70 7.83 20.55
CA GLY A 395 8.91 7.77 21.37
C GLY A 395 9.55 6.40 21.27
N PHE A 396 10.82 6.33 20.87
CA PHE A 396 11.56 5.08 20.72
C PHE A 396 13.05 5.26 20.92
N THR A 397 13.74 4.15 21.20
CA THR A 397 15.19 4.10 21.40
C THR A 397 15.80 3.34 20.23
N GLN A 398 16.75 3.99 19.56
CA GLN A 398 17.52 3.38 18.47
C GLN A 398 18.88 2.94 19.01
N ASP A 399 19.40 1.82 18.53
CA ASP A 399 20.81 1.45 18.62
C ASP A 399 21.63 2.24 17.59
N ASP A 400 21.64 3.56 17.78
CA ASP A 400 22.13 4.53 16.80
C ASP A 400 23.65 4.71 16.87
N SER A 401 24.26 4.93 15.71
CA SER A 401 25.70 5.16 15.61
C SER A 401 26.06 6.12 14.48
N HIS A 402 27.07 6.96 14.74
CA HIS A 402 27.66 7.85 13.75
C HIS A 402 29.16 7.59 13.63
N ILE A 403 29.59 7.21 12.42
CA ILE A 403 30.99 6.93 12.09
C ILE A 403 31.58 8.12 11.35
N PHE A 404 32.60 8.72 11.95
CA PHE A 404 33.41 9.76 11.33
C PHE A 404 34.68 9.11 10.76
N CYS A 405 34.86 9.19 9.45
CA CYS A 405 35.99 8.59 8.74
C CYS A 405 36.50 9.53 7.64
N THR A 406 37.70 9.27 7.12
CA THR A 406 38.17 9.95 5.90
C THR A 406 37.47 9.39 4.67
N GLN A 407 37.51 10.13 3.56
CA GLN A 407 36.93 9.67 2.30
C GLN A 407 37.53 8.34 1.83
N ASP A 408 38.84 8.15 2.02
CA ASP A 408 39.54 6.90 1.66
C ASP A 408 39.11 5.69 2.51
N GLN A 409 38.61 5.94 3.73
CA GLN A 409 38.14 4.89 4.66
C GLN A 409 36.67 4.51 4.43
N LEU A 410 35.92 5.31 3.66
CA LEU A 410 34.47 5.16 3.52
C LEU A 410 34.07 3.75 3.05
N GLN A 411 34.72 3.24 2.00
CA GLN A 411 34.39 1.93 1.44
C GLN A 411 34.60 0.81 2.45
N SER A 412 35.72 0.81 3.18
CA SER A 412 36.01 -0.21 4.19
C SER A 412 35.06 -0.13 5.38
N GLU A 413 34.66 1.08 5.78
CA GLU A 413 33.71 1.27 6.88
C GLU A 413 32.29 0.80 6.51
N ILE A 414 31.86 1.05 5.27
CA ILE A 414 30.57 0.54 4.78
C ILE A 414 30.55 -0.99 4.78
N ILE A 415 31.60 -1.65 4.28
CA ILE A 415 31.68 -3.13 4.27
C ILE A 415 31.64 -3.68 5.69
N SER A 416 32.45 -3.11 6.59
CA SER A 416 32.50 -3.49 8.00
C SER A 416 31.14 -3.31 8.70
N LEU A 417 30.43 -2.22 8.42
CA LEU A 417 29.10 -1.95 8.95
C LEU A 417 28.07 -2.96 8.44
N LEU A 418 28.09 -3.29 7.14
CA LEU A 418 27.18 -4.28 6.56
C LEU A 418 27.40 -5.66 7.18
N ASP A 419 28.66 -6.09 7.34
CA ASP A 419 29.00 -7.35 8.02
C ASP A 419 28.50 -7.36 9.46
N PHE A 420 28.67 -6.23 10.17
CA PHE A 420 28.15 -6.06 11.52
C PHE A 420 26.63 -6.20 11.58
N VAL A 421 25.89 -5.46 10.75
CA VAL A 421 24.41 -5.49 10.70
C VAL A 421 23.91 -6.90 10.37
N MET A 422 24.48 -7.55 9.35
CA MET A 422 24.13 -8.92 8.99
C MET A 422 24.40 -9.90 10.15
N SER A 423 25.51 -9.73 10.88
CA SER A 423 25.81 -10.57 12.03
C SER A 423 24.78 -10.42 13.16
N VAL A 424 24.28 -9.19 13.37
CA VAL A 424 23.24 -8.91 14.37
C VAL A 424 21.92 -9.55 13.93
N LEU A 425 21.47 -9.32 12.69
CA LEU A 425 20.23 -9.91 12.17
C LEU A 425 20.22 -11.45 12.28
N LYS A 426 21.31 -12.10 11.86
CA LYS A 426 21.46 -13.56 11.95
C LYS A 426 21.45 -14.07 13.40
N ALA A 427 22.02 -13.32 14.34
CA ALA A 427 21.98 -13.70 15.76
C ALA A 427 20.55 -13.69 16.35
N PHE A 428 19.65 -12.88 15.78
CA PHE A 428 18.22 -12.89 16.12
C PHE A 428 17.40 -13.90 15.29
N GLY A 429 18.06 -14.73 14.46
CA GLY A 429 17.41 -15.76 13.64
C GLY A 429 16.78 -15.23 12.35
N PHE A 430 17.11 -14.00 11.93
CA PHE A 430 16.67 -13.47 10.64
C PHE A 430 17.62 -13.93 9.53
N GLU A 431 17.13 -14.82 8.66
CA GLU A 431 17.89 -15.37 7.54
C GLU A 431 17.47 -14.82 6.17
N ASP A 432 16.24 -14.30 6.07
CA ASP A 432 15.67 -13.75 4.84
C ASP A 432 15.51 -12.23 4.96
N PHE A 433 16.34 -11.48 4.24
CA PHE A 433 16.29 -10.01 4.19
C PHE A 433 16.77 -9.50 2.83
N SER A 434 16.15 -8.40 2.38
CA SER A 434 16.52 -7.67 1.16
C SER A 434 17.28 -6.38 1.47
N PHE A 435 18.16 -5.97 0.56
CA PHE A 435 18.83 -4.69 0.61
C PHE A 435 18.22 -3.75 -0.42
N HIS A 436 17.92 -2.52 0.01
CA HIS A 436 17.44 -1.46 -0.86
C HIS A 436 18.36 -0.25 -0.71
N LEU A 437 18.78 0.34 -1.84
CA LEU A 437 19.51 1.60 -1.86
C LEU A 437 18.54 2.72 -2.23
N SER A 438 18.27 3.61 -1.27
CA SER A 438 17.46 4.81 -1.50
C SER A 438 18.32 5.91 -2.13
N THR A 439 17.89 6.44 -3.27
CA THR A 439 18.56 7.50 -4.04
C THR A 439 17.80 8.81 -3.99
#